data_AF-A0A7C5QKA0-F1
#
_entry.id   AF-A0A7C5QKA0-F1
#
_cell.length_a   1.000
_cell.length_b   1.000
_cell.length_c   1.000
_cell.angle_alpha   90.00
_cell.angle_beta   90.00
_cell.angle_gamma   90.00
#
_symmetry.space_group_name_H-M   'P 1'
#
loop_
_entity.id
_entity.type
_entity.pdbx_description
1 polymer ?
#
loop_
_entity_poly.entity_id
_entity_poly.type
_entity_poly.pdbx_seq_one_letter_code
_entity_poly.pdbx_strand_id
1 'polypeptide(L)'
;MITISRLSNKNKAEDKAIIKIVEHYRHEAWHALFNNLTPYEVCLFIILRLAPHQFIKGKIRAVWENNSYYFRLGKKIDEKTKRNIESLKINKNFKRYLKFLFSDRDWCNIIATIVEEWSPNNYFQYVEVKIKKPDKTIIAYKHIL
;
A
#
# COMPACT_ATOMS: atom_id res chain seq x y z
N MET A 1 -11.58 -3.80 -47.05
CA MET A 1 -12.69 -3.02 -46.45
C MET A 1 -12.99 -3.66 -45.11
N ILE A 2 -12.46 -3.11 -44.01
CA ILE A 2 -12.55 -3.73 -42.67
C ILE A 2 -13.72 -3.11 -41.94
N THR A 3 -14.69 -3.94 -41.58
CA THR A 3 -15.92 -3.54 -40.88
C THR A 3 -15.59 -3.17 -39.43
N ILE A 4 -15.67 -1.88 -39.11
CA ILE A 4 -15.58 -1.36 -37.75
C ILE A 4 -16.92 -1.67 -37.05
N SER A 5 -16.93 -2.71 -36.22
CA SER A 5 -18.10 -3.06 -35.41
C SER A 5 -18.36 -1.97 -34.37
N ARG A 6 -19.55 -1.37 -34.49
CA ARG A 6 -20.10 -0.30 -33.68
C ARG A 6 -20.08 -0.62 -32.19
N LEU A 7 -19.49 0.28 -31.41
CA LEU A 7 -19.67 0.41 -29.96
C LEU A 7 -21.16 0.64 -29.66
N SER A 8 -21.85 -0.40 -29.21
CA SER A 8 -23.18 -0.29 -28.61
C SER A 8 -23.03 0.07 -27.13
N ASN A 9 -23.11 1.37 -26.83
CA ASN A 9 -23.41 1.88 -25.50
C ASN A 9 -24.78 1.36 -25.03
N LYS A 10 -24.81 0.34 -24.18
CA LYS A 10 -25.97 -0.01 -23.36
C LYS A 10 -25.52 -0.44 -21.96
N ASN A 11 -25.72 0.47 -21.01
CA ASN A 11 -26.00 0.24 -19.59
C ASN A 11 -25.42 -1.03 -18.97
N LYS A 12 -24.17 -0.92 -18.51
CA LYS A 12 -23.73 -1.58 -17.29
C LYS A 12 -22.97 -0.55 -16.45
N ALA A 13 -23.59 -0.07 -15.39
CA ALA A 13 -22.87 0.41 -14.22
C ALA A 13 -22.18 -0.82 -13.60
N GLU A 14 -21.12 -1.28 -14.27
CA GLU A 14 -20.16 -2.23 -13.73
C GLU A 14 -19.34 -1.43 -12.73
N ASP A 15 -19.38 -1.84 -11.45
CA ASP A 15 -18.34 -1.56 -10.46
C ASP A 15 -17.00 -2.04 -11.03
N LYS A 16 -16.42 -1.27 -11.94
CA LYS A 16 -15.08 -1.51 -12.45
C LYS A 16 -14.17 -1.22 -11.28
N ALA A 17 -13.64 -2.28 -10.67
CA ALA A 17 -12.47 -2.18 -9.82
C ALA A 17 -11.46 -1.28 -10.55
N ILE A 18 -11.23 -0.07 -10.03
CA ILE A 18 -10.37 0.91 -10.71
C ILE A 18 -8.94 0.43 -10.47
N ILE A 19 -8.47 -0.43 -11.39
CA ILE A 19 -7.09 -0.90 -11.42
C ILE A 19 -6.21 0.32 -11.70
N LYS A 20 -5.25 0.57 -10.82
CA LYS A 20 -4.30 1.65 -10.99
C LYS A 20 -3.29 1.29 -12.08
N ILE A 21 -3.10 2.17 -13.04
CA ILE A 21 -2.09 1.99 -14.09
C ILE A 21 -0.76 2.52 -13.56
N VAL A 22 0.26 1.67 -13.56
CA VAL A 22 1.63 2.00 -13.15
C VAL A 22 2.60 1.55 -14.23
N GLU A 23 3.68 2.30 -14.43
CA GLU A 23 4.74 1.92 -15.37
C GLU A 23 5.32 0.54 -15.04
N HIS A 24 5.54 -0.28 -16.08
CA HIS A 24 5.94 -1.67 -15.92
C HIS A 24 7.19 -1.85 -15.05
N TYR A 25 8.24 -1.07 -15.28
CA TYR A 25 9.49 -1.18 -14.52
C TYR A 25 9.31 -0.84 -13.02
N ARG A 26 8.37 0.05 -12.67
CA ARG A 26 8.03 0.35 -11.27
C ARG A 26 7.26 -0.82 -10.68
N HIS A 27 6.32 -1.40 -11.44
CA HIS A 27 5.57 -2.58 -11.04
C HIS A 27 6.46 -3.80 -10.78
N GLU A 28 7.47 -4.04 -11.62
CA GLU A 28 8.47 -5.09 -11.39
C GLU A 28 9.30 -4.83 -10.12
N ALA A 29 9.75 -3.59 -9.91
CA ALA A 29 10.46 -3.21 -8.69
C ALA A 29 9.59 -3.40 -7.44
N TRP A 30 8.28 -3.15 -7.54
CA TRP A 30 7.33 -3.39 -6.46
C TRP A 30 7.28 -4.87 -6.10
N HIS A 31 7.11 -5.74 -7.10
CA HIS A 31 7.11 -7.20 -6.88
C HIS A 31 8.46 -7.71 -6.38
N ALA A 32 9.58 -7.14 -6.83
CA ALA A 32 10.90 -7.50 -6.30
C ALA A 32 11.07 -7.16 -4.81
N LEU A 33 10.39 -6.13 -4.31
CA LEU A 33 10.40 -5.75 -2.89
C LEU A 33 9.36 -6.50 -2.06
N PHE A 34 8.13 -6.49 -2.51
CA PHE A 34 6.95 -6.84 -1.72
C PHE A 34 6.28 -8.13 -2.20
N ASN A 35 6.83 -8.78 -3.22
CA ASN A 35 6.26 -10.00 -3.80
C ASN A 35 4.79 -9.80 -4.14
N ASN A 36 3.89 -10.59 -3.56
CA ASN A 36 2.45 -10.53 -3.79
C ASN A 36 1.69 -9.87 -2.63
N LEU A 37 2.36 -9.10 -1.77
CA LEU A 37 1.67 -8.36 -0.71
C LEU A 37 0.76 -7.29 -1.31
N THR A 38 -0.45 -7.22 -0.77
CA THR A 38 -1.40 -6.14 -1.06
C THR A 38 -0.90 -4.80 -0.53
N PRO A 39 -1.39 -3.65 -1.06
CA PRO A 39 -1.04 -2.34 -0.53
C PRO A 39 -1.25 -2.21 0.98
N TYR A 40 -2.33 -2.81 1.52
CA TYR A 40 -2.57 -2.88 2.97
C TYR A 40 -1.46 -3.63 3.70
N GLU A 41 -1.10 -4.82 3.24
CA GLU A 41 -0.05 -5.63 3.85
C GLU A 41 1.33 -4.96 3.76
N VAL A 42 1.61 -4.24 2.68
CA VAL A 42 2.86 -3.46 2.53
C VAL A 42 2.93 -2.34 3.57
N CYS A 43 1.84 -1.60 3.80
CA CYS A 43 1.78 -0.61 4.86
C CYS A 43 2.07 -1.23 6.23
N LEU A 44 1.48 -2.39 6.53
CA LEU A 44 1.73 -3.10 7.79
C LEU A 44 3.16 -3.63 7.87
N PHE A 45 3.74 -4.12 6.78
CA PHE A 45 5.13 -4.54 6.73
C PHE A 45 6.10 -3.39 7.04
N ILE A 46 5.84 -2.19 6.50
CA ILE A 46 6.61 -0.98 6.82
C ILE A 46 6.51 -0.66 8.31
N ILE A 47 5.28 -0.61 8.84
CA ILE A 47 5.02 -0.24 10.24
C ILE A 47 5.63 -1.24 11.21
N LEU A 48 5.42 -2.54 10.98
CA LEU A 48 5.74 -3.58 11.94
C LEU A 48 7.16 -4.12 11.81
N ARG A 49 7.78 -4.02 10.63
CA ARG A 49 9.07 -4.68 10.38
C ARG A 49 10.18 -3.75 9.92
N LEU A 50 9.90 -2.76 9.07
CA LEU A 50 10.95 -1.85 8.62
C LEU A 50 11.26 -0.75 9.64
N ALA A 51 10.23 -0.24 10.34
CA ALA A 51 10.40 0.85 11.30
C ALA A 51 9.54 0.72 12.56
N PRO A 52 9.57 -0.44 13.26
CA PRO A 52 8.67 -0.73 14.39
C PRO A 52 8.73 0.28 15.54
N HIS A 53 9.88 0.94 15.74
CA HIS A 53 10.06 1.91 16.82
C HIS A 53 9.83 3.36 16.40
N GLN A 54 9.61 3.63 15.11
CA GLN A 54 9.40 4.99 14.63
C GLN A 54 7.92 5.38 14.63
N PHE A 55 7.00 4.42 14.48
CA PHE A 55 5.57 4.68 14.49
C PHE A 55 5.03 4.81 15.91
N ILE A 56 4.44 5.97 16.23
CA ILE A 56 3.74 6.24 17.49
C ILE A 56 2.22 6.17 17.34
N LYS A 57 1.72 6.19 16.10
CA LYS A 57 0.32 5.97 15.77
C LYS A 57 0.24 5.23 14.44
N GLY A 58 -0.66 4.25 14.36
CA GLY A 58 -0.98 3.57 13.12
C GLY A 58 -2.41 3.04 13.20
N LYS A 59 -3.29 3.52 12.33
CA LYS A 59 -4.67 3.04 12.18
C LYS A 59 -4.97 2.99 10.68
N ILE A 60 -5.25 1.81 10.17
CA ILE A 60 -5.47 1.58 8.74
C ILE A 60 -6.74 0.77 8.58
N ARG A 61 -7.63 1.22 7.69
CA ARG A 61 -8.81 0.51 7.24
C ARG A 61 -8.79 0.44 5.72
N ALA A 62 -8.86 -0.76 5.19
CA ALA A 62 -8.94 -1.01 3.75
C ALA A 62 -10.14 -1.90 3.43
N VAL A 63 -10.66 -1.80 2.21
CA VAL A 63 -11.75 -2.61 1.70
C VAL A 63 -11.37 -3.11 0.30
N TRP A 64 -11.52 -4.41 0.07
CA TRP A 64 -11.26 -5.05 -1.23
C TRP A 64 -12.16 -6.25 -1.40
N GLU A 65 -12.86 -6.34 -2.54
CA GLU A 65 -13.70 -7.50 -2.91
C GLU A 65 -14.58 -8.00 -1.73
N ASN A 66 -15.39 -7.10 -1.16
CA ASN A 66 -16.28 -7.34 -0.01
C ASN A 66 -15.59 -7.71 1.32
N ASN A 67 -14.26 -7.74 1.38
CA ASN A 67 -13.51 -7.92 2.60
C ASN A 67 -13.10 -6.56 3.20
N SER A 68 -13.24 -6.41 4.51
CA SER A 68 -12.75 -5.25 5.25
C SER A 68 -11.55 -5.66 6.11
N TYR A 69 -10.47 -4.91 5.95
CA TYR A 69 -9.22 -5.10 6.69
C TYR A 69 -9.05 -3.95 7.68
N TYR A 70 -8.62 -4.27 8.89
CA TYR A 70 -8.42 -3.27 9.94
C TYR A 70 -7.16 -3.54 10.73
N PHE A 71 -6.36 -2.49 10.86
CA PHE A 71 -5.15 -2.47 11.68
C PHE A 71 -5.20 -1.29 12.65
N ARG A 72 -4.77 -1.55 13.88
CA ARG A 72 -4.42 -0.51 14.85
C ARG A 72 -3.16 -0.94 15.59
N LEU A 73 -2.17 -0.05 15.62
CA LEU A 73 -0.92 -0.27 16.33
C LEU A 73 -1.19 -0.65 17.80
N GLY A 74 -0.52 -1.70 18.26
CA GLY A 74 -0.72 -2.28 19.60
C GLY A 74 -1.90 -3.25 19.73
N LYS A 75 -2.72 -3.44 18.69
CA LYS A 75 -3.74 -4.50 18.65
C LYS A 75 -3.23 -5.73 17.91
N LYS A 76 -3.87 -6.89 18.16
CA LYS A 76 -3.64 -8.12 17.41
C LYS A 76 -3.99 -7.91 15.94
N ILE A 77 -3.16 -8.45 15.07
CA ILE A 77 -3.39 -8.57 13.63
C ILE A 77 -3.90 -9.98 13.32
N ASP A 78 -4.61 -10.15 12.21
CA ASP A 78 -5.03 -11.48 11.79
C ASP A 78 -3.81 -12.33 11.38
N GLU A 79 -3.90 -13.63 11.64
CA GLU A 79 -2.79 -14.58 11.45
C GLU A 79 -2.37 -14.70 9.98
N LYS A 80 -3.30 -14.54 9.03
CA LYS A 80 -2.99 -14.62 7.60
C LYS A 80 -2.10 -13.46 7.16
N THR A 81 -2.51 -12.23 7.47
CA THR A 81 -1.73 -11.01 7.21
C THR A 81 -0.36 -11.10 7.89
N LYS A 82 -0.31 -11.56 9.14
CA LYS A 82 0.95 -11.73 9.88
C LYS A 82 1.90 -12.68 9.15
N ARG A 83 1.43 -13.87 8.77
CA ARG A 83 2.23 -14.87 8.04
C ARG A 83 2.74 -14.33 6.71
N ASN A 84 1.89 -13.62 5.96
CA ASN A 84 2.29 -13.00 4.69
C ASN A 84 3.44 -12.01 4.89
N ILE A 85 3.34 -11.11 5.87
CA ILE A 85 4.38 -10.12 6.21
C ILE A 85 5.68 -10.80 6.69
N GLU A 86 5.57 -11.84 7.52
CA GLU A 86 6.71 -12.57 8.06
C GLU A 86 7.44 -13.40 6.99
N SER A 87 6.70 -13.95 6.02
CA SER A 87 7.24 -14.76 4.92
C SER A 87 8.13 -13.96 3.96
N LEU A 88 7.97 -12.63 3.91
CA LEU A 88 8.75 -11.78 3.01
C LEU A 88 10.22 -11.78 3.41
N LYS A 89 11.15 -12.06 2.50
CA LYS A 89 12.59 -12.03 2.79
C LYS A 89 13.19 -10.70 2.34
N ILE A 90 13.86 -10.01 3.27
CA ILE A 90 14.65 -8.81 2.94
C ILE A 90 15.96 -9.29 2.31
N ASN A 91 16.10 -9.11 1.00
CA ASN A 91 17.28 -9.50 0.25
C ASN A 91 18.32 -8.35 0.17
N LYS A 92 19.52 -8.63 -0.36
CA LYS A 92 20.61 -7.66 -0.51
C LYS A 92 20.25 -6.44 -1.38
N ASN A 93 19.33 -6.60 -2.33
CA ASN A 93 18.90 -5.54 -3.25
C ASN A 93 17.72 -4.74 -2.69
N PHE A 94 17.16 -5.13 -1.54
CA PHE A 94 15.97 -4.52 -0.96
C PHE A 94 16.12 -3.00 -0.79
N LYS A 95 17.24 -2.55 -0.20
CA LYS A 95 17.49 -1.10 -0.03
C LYS A 95 17.54 -0.35 -1.36
N ARG A 96 18.13 -0.95 -2.39
CA ARG A 96 18.23 -0.36 -3.73
C ARG A 96 16.85 -0.18 -4.37
N TYR A 97 16.02 -1.21 -4.35
CA TYR A 97 14.66 -1.12 -4.91
C TYR A 97 13.76 -0.21 -4.08
N LEU A 98 13.90 -0.19 -2.75
CA LEU A 98 13.14 0.72 -1.89
C LEU A 98 13.47 2.18 -2.23
N LYS A 99 14.76 2.50 -2.37
CA LYS A 99 15.22 3.81 -2.82
C LYS A 99 14.78 4.12 -4.25
N PHE A 100 14.76 3.14 -5.14
CA PHE A 100 14.28 3.34 -6.50
C PHE A 100 12.79 3.73 -6.54
N LEU A 101 11.95 3.04 -5.77
CA LEU A 101 10.51 3.25 -5.77
C LEU A 101 10.06 4.49 -5.01
N PHE A 102 10.71 4.78 -3.89
CA PHE A 102 10.27 5.83 -2.97
C PHE A 102 11.31 6.91 -2.73
N SER A 103 12.45 6.87 -3.41
CA SER A 103 13.58 7.77 -3.16
C SER A 103 14.00 7.72 -1.68
N ASP A 104 14.51 8.82 -1.14
CA ASP A 104 14.86 8.94 0.29
C ASP A 104 13.69 9.53 1.11
N ARG A 105 12.43 9.25 0.72
CA ARG A 105 11.22 9.67 1.46
C ARG A 105 11.18 8.98 2.84
N ASP A 106 10.67 9.69 3.86
CA ASP A 106 10.41 9.07 5.16
C ASP A 106 9.21 8.12 5.13
N TRP A 107 9.06 7.30 6.18
CA TRP A 107 8.04 6.25 6.20
C TRP A 107 6.60 6.75 6.13
N CYS A 108 6.30 7.95 6.66
CA CYS A 108 4.96 8.54 6.51
C CYS A 108 4.70 8.87 5.04
N ASN A 109 5.67 9.47 4.36
CA ASN A 109 5.59 9.79 2.93
C ASN A 109 5.56 8.52 2.04
N ILE A 110 6.26 7.45 2.43
CA ILE A 110 6.16 6.15 1.75
C ILE A 110 4.74 5.59 1.87
N ILE A 111 4.15 5.60 3.07
CA ILE A 111 2.76 5.15 3.27
C ILE A 111 1.78 6.02 2.47
N ALA A 112 1.96 7.34 2.47
CA ALA A 112 1.15 8.25 1.65
C ALA A 112 1.24 7.87 0.17
N THR A 113 2.46 7.66 -0.34
CA THR A 113 2.69 7.22 -1.73
C THR A 113 1.97 5.90 -2.03
N ILE A 114 2.02 4.92 -1.13
CA ILE A 114 1.33 3.64 -1.34
C ILE A 114 -0.18 3.83 -1.43
N VAL A 115 -0.75 4.61 -0.51
CA VAL A 115 -2.17 4.89 -0.44
C VAL A 115 -2.63 5.67 -1.68
N GLU A 116 -1.90 6.71 -2.06
CA GLU A 116 -2.31 7.67 -3.08
C GLU A 116 -1.87 7.32 -4.49
N GLU A 117 -0.81 6.54 -4.68
CA GLU A 117 -0.22 6.24 -6.00
C GLU A 117 -0.23 4.74 -6.35
N TRP A 118 -0.28 3.84 -5.38
CA TRP A 118 -0.18 2.39 -5.65
C TRP A 118 -1.47 1.61 -5.39
N SER A 119 -2.33 2.13 -4.53
CA SER A 119 -3.59 1.46 -4.21
C SER A 119 -4.69 1.78 -5.22
N PRO A 120 -5.58 0.80 -5.52
CA PRO A 120 -6.81 1.07 -6.26
C PRO A 120 -7.63 2.18 -5.60
N ASN A 121 -8.41 2.92 -6.39
CA ASN A 121 -9.30 3.94 -5.84
C ASN A 121 -10.28 3.29 -4.85
N ASN A 122 -10.57 3.98 -3.76
CA ASN A 122 -11.43 3.49 -2.67
C ASN A 122 -10.91 2.26 -1.91
N TYR A 123 -9.69 1.79 -2.18
CA TYR A 123 -9.10 0.69 -1.44
C TYR A 123 -8.90 1.04 0.04
N PHE A 124 -8.29 2.20 0.34
CA PHE A 124 -8.09 2.65 1.72
C PHE A 124 -9.23 3.58 2.17
N GLN A 125 -10.10 3.08 3.04
CA GLN A 125 -11.19 3.88 3.62
C GLN A 125 -10.68 4.88 4.66
N TYR A 126 -9.60 4.53 5.36
CA TYR A 126 -9.00 5.38 6.38
C TYR A 126 -7.56 5.01 6.62
N VAL A 127 -6.66 6.00 6.65
CA VAL A 127 -5.28 5.82 7.10
C VAL A 127 -4.93 6.95 8.03
N GLU A 128 -4.37 6.63 9.19
CA GLU A 128 -3.76 7.60 10.08
C GLU A 128 -2.48 7.00 10.65
N VAL A 129 -1.36 7.61 10.29
CA VAL A 129 -0.04 7.20 10.77
C VAL A 129 0.70 8.41 11.30
N LYS A 130 1.47 8.21 12.37
CA LYS A 130 2.39 9.21 12.91
C LYS A 130 3.71 8.55 13.21
N ILE A 131 4.79 9.16 12.74
CA ILE A 131 6.16 8.76 13.06
C ILE A 131 6.85 9.81 13.91
N LYS A 132 7.76 9.35 14.77
CA LYS A 132 8.72 10.19 15.49
C LYS A 132 10.11 9.91 14.92
N LYS A 133 10.71 10.93 14.29
CA LYS A 133 12.07 10.87 13.76
C LYS A 133 13.11 10.91 14.91
N PRO A 134 14.38 10.53 14.64
CA PRO A 134 15.44 10.55 15.65
C PRO A 134 15.71 11.93 16.25
N ASP A 135 15.51 12.99 15.48
CA ASP A 135 15.60 14.41 15.87
C ASP A 135 14.39 14.90 16.70
N LYS A 136 13.49 13.98 17.11
CA LYS A 136 12.23 14.23 17.81
C LYS A 136 11.15 14.93 16.97
N THR A 137 11.39 15.19 15.69
CA THR A 137 10.37 15.72 14.78
C THR A 137 9.24 14.69 14.59
N ILE A 138 7.99 15.15 14.64
CA ILE A 138 6.81 14.30 14.42
C ILE A 138 6.27 14.58 13.02
N ILE A 139 6.12 13.51 12.23
CA ILE A 139 5.46 13.57 10.92
C ILE A 139 4.18 12.75 11.00
N ALA A 140 3.12 13.26 10.40
CA ALA A 140 1.82 12.63 10.39
C ALA A 140 1.29 12.56 8.96
N TYR A 141 0.61 11.47 8.66
CA TYR A 141 -0.19 11.33 7.44
C TYR A 141 -1.59 10.86 7.80
N LYS A 142 -2.58 11.46 7.14
CA LYS A 142 -3.99 11.12 7.33
C LYS A 142 -4.71 11.10 5.99
N HIS A 143 -5.42 10.00 5.73
CA HIS A 143 -6.28 9.80 4.57
C HIS A 143 -7.68 9.46 5.07
N ILE A 144 -8.69 10.08 4.47
CA ILE A 144 -10.11 9.83 4.73
C ILE A 144 -10.82 9.89 3.38
N LEU A 145 -11.60 8.85 3.09
CA LEU A 145 -12.58 8.84 2.01
C LEU A 145 -13.97 9.17 2.56
#